data_AF-A0A6C2CAB0-F1
#
_entry.id   AF-A0A6C2CAB0-F1
#
_cell.length_a   1.000
_cell.length_b   1.000
_cell.length_c   1.000
_cell.angle_alpha   90.00
_cell.angle_beta   90.00
_cell.angle_gamma   90.00
#
_symmetry.space_group_name_H-M   'P 1'
#
loop_
_entity.id
_entity.type
_entity.pdbx_description
1 polymer ?
#
loop_
_entity_poly.entity_id
_entity_poly.type
_entity_poly.pdbx_seq_one_letter_code
_entity_poly.pdbx_strand_id
1 'polypeptide(L)'
;MTRKLIELGKLGIENGVHKFVISTERFGIIASGKVSTYIDDIRHTLALHWADNTSFTSIEYSLDENVEASFNDKTNEKIGFILENDNKKIIVYFMSY
;
A
#
# COMPACT_ATOMS: atom_id res chain seq x y z
N MET A 1 -2.26 -13.04 -13.24
CA MET A 1 -2.57 -12.21 -12.06
C MET A 1 -4.04 -11.84 -12.13
N THR A 2 -4.77 -12.12 -11.06
CA THR A 2 -6.21 -11.82 -10.97
C THR A 2 -6.37 -10.54 -10.17
N ARG A 3 -7.00 -9.52 -10.77
CA ARG A 3 -7.33 -8.26 -10.11
C ARG A 3 -8.68 -8.40 -9.43
N LYS A 4 -8.77 -8.06 -8.15
CA LYS A 4 -10.02 -8.04 -7.38
C LYS A 4 -10.12 -6.73 -6.62
N LEU A 5 -11.33 -6.18 -6.55
CA LEU A 5 -11.65 -5.14 -5.59
C LEU A 5 -11.88 -5.81 -4.23
N ILE A 6 -11.12 -5.39 -3.24
CA ILE A 6 -11.17 -5.92 -1.87
C ILE A 6 -11.09 -4.71 -0.93
N GLU A 7 -11.86 -4.77 0.14
CA GLU A 7 -11.79 -3.81 1.24
C GLU A 7 -10.38 -3.80 1.86
N LEU A 8 -9.83 -2.63 2.11
CA LEU A 8 -8.45 -2.44 2.56
C LEU A 8 -8.16 -3.22 3.86
N GLY A 9 -9.10 -3.23 4.81
CA GLY A 9 -9.01 -4.02 6.05
C GLY A 9 -8.92 -5.54 5.82
N LYS A 10 -9.43 -6.05 4.69
CA LYS A 10 -9.40 -7.48 4.35
C LYS A 10 -8.10 -7.92 3.67
N LEU A 11 -7.18 -7.01 3.38
CA LEU A 11 -5.88 -7.38 2.82
C LEU A 11 -4.95 -8.07 3.85
N GLY A 12 -5.28 -7.97 5.14
CA GLY A 12 -4.43 -8.49 6.21
C GLY A 12 -3.09 -7.76 6.24
N ILE A 13 -3.16 -6.43 6.12
CA ILE A 13 -2.04 -5.53 6.38
C ILE A 13 -1.88 -5.46 7.89
N GLU A 14 -0.66 -5.55 8.38
CA GLU A 14 -0.33 -5.51 9.80
C GLU A 14 0.56 -4.32 10.08
N ASN A 15 0.49 -3.77 11.30
CA ASN A 15 1.39 -2.72 11.76
C ASN A 15 2.85 -3.16 11.65
N GLY A 16 3.70 -2.30 11.11
CA GLY A 16 5.11 -2.61 10.93
C GLY A 16 5.72 -1.93 9.73
N VAL A 17 6.94 -2.36 9.39
CA VAL A 17 7.72 -1.80 8.28
C VAL A 17 7.69 -2.76 7.10
N HIS A 18 7.17 -2.29 5.98
CA HIS A 18 6.98 -3.04 4.74
C HIS A 18 7.79 -2.44 3.61
N LYS A 19 7.98 -3.20 2.53
CA LYS A 19 8.52 -2.65 1.29
C LYS A 19 7.40 -1.95 0.52
N PHE A 20 7.67 -0.77 -0.02
CA PHE A 20 6.72 -0.13 -0.93
C PHE A 20 7.40 0.21 -2.25
N VAL A 21 6.56 0.37 -3.27
CA VAL A 21 6.96 0.81 -4.59
C VAL A 21 5.92 1.80 -5.10
N ILE A 22 6.32 3.03 -5.38
CA ILE A 22 5.47 3.98 -6.08
C ILE A 22 5.68 3.77 -7.57
N SER A 23 4.57 3.64 -8.29
CA SER A 23 4.61 3.53 -9.75
C SER A 23 3.62 4.50 -10.40
N THR A 24 3.85 4.79 -11.67
CA THR A 24 2.90 5.53 -12.50
C THR A 24 2.68 4.74 -13.78
N GLU A 25 1.51 4.87 -14.41
CA GLU A 25 1.25 4.20 -15.68
C GLU A 25 2.24 4.63 -16.77
N ARG A 26 2.72 5.88 -16.70
CA ARG A 26 3.60 6.48 -17.69
C ARG A 26 5.08 6.14 -17.51
N PHE A 27 5.56 6.09 -16.27
CA PHE A 27 7.00 5.95 -15.98
C PHE A 27 7.38 4.63 -15.32
N GLY A 28 6.41 3.73 -15.09
CA GLY A 28 6.66 2.50 -14.33
C GLY A 28 7.02 2.81 -12.88
N ILE A 29 7.93 2.04 -12.29
CA ILE A 29 8.40 2.24 -10.91
C ILE A 29 9.21 3.54 -10.83
N ILE A 30 8.75 4.49 -10.01
CA ILE A 30 9.43 5.79 -9.83
C ILE A 30 10.10 5.94 -8.47
N ALA A 31 9.66 5.18 -7.46
CA ALA A 31 10.33 5.11 -6.17
C ALA A 31 10.09 3.76 -5.51
N SER A 32 11.02 3.34 -4.66
CA SER A 32 10.83 2.18 -3.79
C SER A 32 11.57 2.40 -2.47
N GLY A 33 11.09 1.79 -1.41
CA GLY A 33 11.70 1.98 -0.09
C GLY A 33 10.98 1.21 1.00
N LYS A 34 11.05 1.74 2.22
CA LYS A 34 10.35 1.22 3.39
C LYS A 34 9.18 2.13 3.75
N VAL A 35 8.03 1.54 4.00
CA VAL A 35 6.83 2.23 4.49
C VAL A 35 6.49 1.65 5.86
N SER A 36 6.21 2.51 6.82
CA SER A 36 5.64 2.11 8.10
C SER A 36 4.13 2.20 8.01
N THR A 37 3.46 1.15 8.48
CA THR A 37 2.01 1.05 8.53
C THR A 37 1.55 1.20 9.97
N TYR A 38 0.46 1.93 10.16
CA TYR A 38 -0.19 2.08 11.45
C TYR A 38 -1.70 2.01 11.28
N ILE A 39 -2.33 1.05 11.95
CA ILE A 39 -3.75 0.79 11.95
C ILE A 39 -4.32 1.39 13.24
N ASP A 40 -5.30 2.27 13.07
CA ASP A 40 -6.12 2.79 14.16
C ASP A 40 -7.47 2.07 14.15
N ASP A 41 -7.63 1.08 15.03
CA ASP A 41 -8.86 0.29 15.13
C ASP A 41 -10.07 1.12 15.58
N ILE A 42 -9.85 2.25 16.28
CA ILE A 42 -10.92 3.12 16.77
C ILE A 42 -11.45 3.97 15.62
N ARG A 43 -10.55 4.55 14.82
CA ARG A 43 -10.91 5.35 13.65
C ARG A 43 -11.18 4.52 12.40
N HIS A 44 -10.86 3.23 12.44
CA HIS A 44 -10.95 2.30 11.32
C HIS A 44 -10.11 2.76 10.12
N THR A 45 -8.87 3.22 10.38
CA THR A 45 -7.97 3.76 9.34
C THR A 45 -6.63 3.04 9.28
N LEU A 46 -6.03 3.06 8.09
CA LEU A 46 -4.62 2.69 7.83
C LEU A 46 -3.83 3.95 7.47
N ALA A 47 -2.83 4.27 8.27
CA ALA A 47 -1.83 5.29 7.98
C ALA A 47 -0.58 4.64 7.36
N LEU A 48 -0.07 5.27 6.31
CA LEU A 48 1.18 4.94 5.63
C LEU A 48 2.17 6.08 5.78
N HIS A 49 3.31 5.77 6.38
CA HIS A 49 4.39 6.71 6.63
C HIS A 49 5.66 6.29 5.90
N TRP A 50 6.22 7.16 5.08
CA TRP A 50 7.55 6.94 4.51
C TRP A 50 8.30 8.26 4.45
N ALA A 51 9.62 8.16 4.61
CA ALA A 51 10.52 9.26 4.33
C ALA A 51 11.09 9.07 2.92
N ASP A 52 11.00 10.11 2.09
CA ASP A 52 11.97 10.30 1.02
C ASP A 52 13.14 11.16 1.52
N ASN A 53 14.19 11.32 0.72
CA ASN A 53 15.39 12.07 1.10
C ASN A 53 15.13 13.55 1.49
N THR A 54 13.90 14.04 1.34
CA THR A 54 13.55 15.46 1.51
C THR A 54 12.30 15.72 2.36
N SER A 55 11.44 14.72 2.58
CA SER A 55 10.15 14.89 3.25
C SER A 55 9.65 13.61 3.91
N PHE A 56 8.95 13.78 5.03
CA PHE A 56 8.13 12.74 5.62
C PHE A 56 6.73 12.84 5.01
N THR A 57 6.30 11.80 4.30
CA THR A 57 4.95 11.71 3.75
C THR A 57 4.11 10.78 4.61
N SER A 58 2.91 11.24 4.95
CA SER A 58 1.88 10.49 5.67
C SER A 58 0.60 10.52 4.87
N ILE A 59 0.04 9.35 4.54
CA ILE A 59 -1.29 9.26 3.95
C ILE A 59 -2.15 8.30 4.77
N GLU A 60 -3.37 8.72 5.05
CA GLU A 60 -4.37 7.91 5.77
C GLU A 60 -5.47 7.48 4.80
N TYR A 61 -5.90 6.23 4.92
CA TYR A 61 -6.99 5.62 4.17
C TYR A 61 -7.98 5.01 5.14
N SER A 62 -9.28 5.03 4.80
CA SER A 62 -10.25 4.23 5.55
C SER A 62 -10.06 2.75 5.26
N LEU A 63 -10.12 1.90 6.28
CA LEU A 63 -10.05 0.45 6.11
C LEU A 63 -11.26 -0.10 5.34
N ASP A 64 -12.37 0.64 5.30
CA ASP A 64 -13.59 0.30 4.54
C ASP A 64 -13.44 0.59 3.02
N GLU A 65 -12.36 1.25 2.58
CA GLU A 65 -12.16 1.57 1.17
C GLU A 65 -11.89 0.32 0.34
N ASN A 66 -12.55 0.22 -0.81
CA ASN A 66 -12.26 -0.83 -1.78
C ASN A 66 -11.02 -0.45 -2.58
N VAL A 67 -10.01 -1.31 -2.52
CA VAL A 67 -8.77 -1.18 -3.27
C VAL A 67 -8.63 -2.32 -4.26
N GLU A 68 -7.96 -2.05 -5.38
CA GLU A 68 -7.56 -3.12 -6.28
C GLU A 68 -6.40 -3.88 -5.62
N ALA A 69 -6.52 -5.19 -5.54
CA ALA A 69 -5.46 -6.05 -5.02
C ALA A 69 -5.09 -7.12 -6.04
N SER A 70 -3.79 -7.39 -6.12
CA SER A 70 -3.25 -8.53 -6.86
C SER A 70 -2.50 -9.42 -5.88
N PHE A 71 -2.76 -10.71 -5.98
CA PHE A 71 -2.11 -11.73 -5.17
C PHE A 71 -1.19 -12.53 -6.08
N ASN A 72 0.07 -12.69 -5.67
CA ASN A 72 0.98 -13.60 -6.33
C ASN A 72 1.08 -14.89 -5.51
N ASP A 73 0.29 -15.89 -5.89
CA ASP A 73 0.21 -17.19 -5.20
C ASP A 73 1.55 -17.94 -5.16
N LYS A 74 2.50 -17.62 -6.06
CA LYS A 74 3.82 -18.28 -6.10
C LYS A 74 4.80 -17.74 -5.07
N THR A 75 4.69 -16.46 -4.73
CA THR A 75 5.61 -15.76 -3.81
C THR A 75 4.96 -15.41 -2.48
N ASN A 76 3.66 -15.69 -2.34
CA ASN A 76 2.81 -15.24 -1.23
C ASN A 76 2.82 -13.71 -1.04
N GLU A 77 3.26 -12.96 -2.06
CA GLU A 77 3.29 -11.51 -2.04
C GLU A 77 1.87 -10.97 -2.22
N LYS A 78 1.40 -10.21 -1.23
CA LYS A 78 0.17 -9.45 -1.32
C LYS A 78 0.49 -8.05 -1.84
N ILE A 79 -0.08 -7.72 -2.98
CA ILE A 79 0.07 -6.41 -3.61
C ILE A 79 -1.24 -5.65 -3.41
N GLY A 80 -1.23 -4.66 -2.53
CA GLY A 80 -2.32 -3.69 -2.41
C GLY A 80 -2.02 -2.48 -3.31
N PHE A 81 -2.87 -2.19 -4.30
CA PHE A 81 -2.83 -0.94 -5.03
C PHE A 81 -3.64 0.09 -4.25
N ILE A 82 -2.98 1.11 -3.76
CA ILE A 82 -3.62 2.18 -3.02
C ILE A 82 -3.89 3.35 -3.96
N LEU A 83 -5.10 3.90 -3.81
CA LEU A 83 -5.84 4.79 -4.69
C LEU A 83 -5.09 6.06 -5.14
N GLU A 84 -5.54 6.56 -6.29
CA GLU A 84 -5.04 7.71 -7.03
C GLU A 84 -4.95 8.97 -6.17
N ASN A 85 -3.74 9.50 -6.04
CA ASN A 85 -3.53 10.89 -5.67
C ASN A 85 -2.84 11.57 -6.86
N ASP A 86 -3.55 12.42 -7.60
CA ASP A 86 -3.04 13.20 -8.74
C ASP A 86 -2.23 12.37 -9.77
N ASN A 87 -2.82 11.31 -10.35
CA ASN A 87 -2.20 10.37 -11.31
C ASN A 87 -1.12 9.42 -10.76
N LYS A 88 -0.94 9.32 -9.43
CA LYS A 88 0.03 8.38 -8.83
C LYS A 88 -0.67 7.14 -8.30
N LYS A 89 -0.17 5.95 -8.66
CA LYS A 89 -0.61 4.67 -8.11
C LYS A 89 0.45 4.17 -7.13
N ILE A 90 0.11 4.14 -5.85
CA ILE A 90 1.03 3.64 -4.83
C ILE A 90 0.82 2.13 -4.73
N ILE A 91 1.86 1.34 -4.98
CA ILE A 91 1.82 -0.11 -4.86
C ILE A 91 2.57 -0.49 -3.59
N VAL A 92 1.85 -0.96 -2.59
CA VAL A 92 2.48 -1.43 -1.36
C VAL A 92 2.61 -2.95 -1.40
N TYR A 93 3.83 -3.43 -1.17
CA TYR A 93 4.16 -4.84 -1.14
C TYR A 93 4.30 -5.26 0.32
N PHE A 94 3.29 -5.96 0.83
CA PHE A 94 3.34 -6.50 2.17
C PHE A 94 4.10 -7.83 2.10
N MET A 95 5.42 -7.75 2.26
CA MET A 95 6.30 -8.91 2.36
C MET A 95 6.59 -9.17 3.83
N SER A 96 6.28 -10.37 4.31
CA SER A 96 6.81 -10.87 5.59
C SER A 96 8.31 -11.10 5.43
N TYR A 97 9.13 -10.54 6.33
CA TYR A 97 10.54 -10.89 6.47
C TYR A 97 10.70 -12.17 7.30
#